data_AF-A0A7T5EPT0-F1
#
_entry.id   AF-A0A7T5EPT0-F1
#
_cell.length_a   1.000
_cell.length_b   1.000
_cell.length_c   1.000
_cell.angle_alpha   90.00
_cell.angle_beta   90.00
_cell.angle_gamma   90.00
#
_symmetry.space_group_name_H-M   'P 1'
#
loop_
_entity.id
_entity.type
_entity.pdbx_description
1 polymer ?
#
loop_
_entity_poly.entity_id
_entity_poly.type
_entity_poly.pdbx_seq_one_letter_code
_entity_poly.pdbx_strand_id
1 'polypeptide(L)'
;MDAERASQFCQRLITMINEFDRNLDEEHQVAMRLVSFGQSITFHVTHLGYCDPSLIRFYGTLENGSLVELIQHVSQISFLLMAVKRVNPIEPKKPIGFLSKSE
;
A
#
# COMPACT_ATOMS: atom_id res chain seq x y z
N MET A 1 15.61 -2.32 24.64
CA MET A 1 15.41 -2.46 23.19
C MET A 1 14.19 -1.64 22.84
N ASP A 2 14.38 -0.52 22.14
CA ASP A 2 13.23 0.19 21.59
C ASP A 2 12.55 -0.75 20.58
N ALA A 3 11.29 -1.10 20.84
CA ALA A 3 10.51 -1.89 19.91
C ALA A 3 10.37 -1.08 18.61
N GLU A 4 10.64 -1.72 17.46
CA GLU A 4 10.41 -1.07 16.17
C GLU A 4 8.94 -0.62 16.08
N ARG A 5 8.74 0.66 15.78
CA ARG A 5 7.43 1.29 15.76
C ARG A 5 6.79 1.15 14.38
N ALA A 6 5.46 1.12 14.32
CA ALA A 6 4.70 1.07 13.08
C ALA A 6 5.11 2.19 12.10
N SER A 7 5.44 3.37 12.60
CA SER A 7 6.05 4.46 11.81
C SER A 7 7.26 4.03 10.98
N GLN A 8 8.20 3.28 11.57
CA GLN A 8 9.41 2.81 10.90
C GLN A 8 9.08 1.75 9.84
N PHE A 9 8.16 0.83 10.14
CA PHE A 9 7.68 -0.14 9.15
C PHE A 9 7.00 0.57 7.98
N CYS A 10 6.11 1.52 8.24
CA CYS A 10 5.40 2.28 7.23
C CYS A 10 6.38 2.98 6.27
N GLN A 11 7.40 3.65 6.81
CA GLN A 11 8.40 4.33 6.00
C GLN A 11 9.18 3.36 5.09
N ARG A 12 9.56 2.18 5.59
CA ARG A 12 10.21 1.13 4.78
C ARG A 12 9.28 0.59 3.69
N LEU A 13 8.00 0.36 4.01
CA LEU A 13 7.02 -0.13 3.03
C LEU A 13 6.81 0.88 1.89
N ILE A 14 6.70 2.16 2.21
CA ILE A 14 6.56 3.23 1.21
C ILE A 14 7.78 3.25 0.28
N THR A 15 8.99 3.13 0.82
CA THR A 15 10.21 3.06 0.00
C THR A 15 10.15 1.87 -0.96
N MET A 16 9.83 0.68 -0.47
CA MET A 16 9.74 -0.53 -1.30
C MET A 16 8.65 -0.44 -2.37
N ILE A 17 7.49 0.14 -2.04
CA ILE A 17 6.39 0.33 -2.99
C ILE A 17 6.78 1.31 -4.10
N ASN A 18 7.39 2.44 -3.74
CA ASN A 18 7.85 3.43 -4.72
C ASN A 18 9.01 2.90 -5.56
N GLU A 19 9.92 2.10 -4.99
CA GLU A 19 10.96 1.40 -5.76
C GLU A 19 10.37 0.43 -6.77
N PHE A 20 9.37 -0.36 -6.37
CA PHE A 20 8.65 -1.25 -7.28
C PHE A 20 7.95 -0.47 -8.40
N ASP A 21 7.21 0.60 -8.07
CA ASP A 21 6.46 1.40 -9.04
C ASP A 21 7.36 2.11 -10.05
N ARG A 22 8.54 2.59 -9.62
CA ARG A 22 9.55 3.20 -10.51
C ARG A 22 10.10 2.22 -11.56
N ASN A 23 10.08 0.93 -11.28
CA ASN A 23 10.52 -0.10 -12.22
C ASN A 23 9.43 -0.51 -13.22
N LEU A 24 8.21 0.05 -13.12
CA LEU A 24 7.11 -0.23 -14.05
C LEU A 24 7.08 0.77 -15.21
N ASP A 25 6.69 0.29 -16.39
CA ASP A 25 6.41 1.13 -17.56
C ASP A 25 5.24 2.10 -17.33
N GLU A 26 5.05 3.08 -18.22
CA GLU A 26 4.00 4.10 -18.09
C GLU A 26 2.56 3.57 -18.19
N GLU A 27 2.37 2.32 -18.63
CA GLU A 27 1.07 1.66 -18.79
C GLU A 27 0.61 0.92 -17.53
N HIS A 28 1.53 0.60 -16.62
CA HIS A 28 1.27 -0.15 -15.40
C HIS A 28 1.44 0.70 -14.13
N GLN A 29 0.62 0.44 -13.12
CA GLN A 29 0.76 0.99 -11.77
C GLN A 29 0.88 -0.14 -10.76
N VAL A 30 1.46 0.17 -9.60
CA VAL A 30 1.46 -0.77 -8.48
C VAL A 30 0.04 -1.01 -7.93
N ALA A 31 -0.31 -2.28 -7.74
CA ALA A 31 -1.41 -2.70 -6.88
C ALA A 31 -0.89 -3.62 -5.79
N MET A 32 -1.63 -3.65 -4.68
CA MET A 32 -1.35 -4.55 -3.58
C MET A 32 -2.38 -5.64 -3.56
N ARG A 33 -1.90 -6.88 -3.55
CA ARG A 33 -2.72 -8.06 -3.34
C ARG A 33 -2.42 -8.62 -1.98
N LEU A 34 -3.44 -8.67 -1.13
CA LEU A 34 -3.35 -9.42 0.10
C LEU A 34 -3.70 -10.87 -0.13
N VAL A 35 -2.95 -11.72 0.56
CA VAL A 35 -3.12 -13.15 0.53
C VAL A 35 -3.40 -13.57 1.98
N SER A 36 -4.67 -13.85 2.29
CA SER A 36 -5.06 -14.30 3.62
C SER A 36 -5.97 -15.52 3.52
N PHE A 37 -5.53 -16.66 4.06
CA PHE A 37 -6.33 -17.88 4.30
C PHE A 37 -7.40 -18.20 3.22
N GLY A 38 -6.99 -18.29 1.96
CA GLY A 38 -7.86 -18.72 0.84
C GLY A 38 -8.71 -17.59 0.22
N GLN A 39 -8.64 -16.37 0.74
CA GLN A 39 -9.23 -15.19 0.11
C GLN A 39 -8.11 -14.21 -0.27
N SER A 40 -8.20 -13.66 -1.47
CA SER A 40 -7.29 -12.60 -1.90
C SER A 40 -8.06 -11.36 -2.30
N ILE A 41 -7.72 -10.23 -1.67
CA ILE A 41 -8.27 -8.93 -2.05
C ILE A 41 -7.14 -8.19 -2.77
N THR A 42 -7.43 -7.75 -3.99
CA THR A 42 -6.54 -6.88 -4.77
C THR A 42 -7.15 -5.50 -4.81
N PHE A 43 -6.38 -4.48 -4.46
CA PHE A 43 -6.80 -3.09 -4.60
C PHE A 43 -5.62 -2.21 -5.00
N HIS A 44 -5.94 -1.09 -5.63
CA HIS A 44 -4.97 -0.07 -5.96
C HIS A 44 -4.68 0.75 -4.71
N VAL A 45 -3.46 0.63 -4.20
CA VAL A 45 -3.03 1.43 -3.04
C VAL A 45 -2.87 2.87 -3.49
N THR A 46 -3.32 3.80 -2.66
CA THR A 46 -3.16 5.24 -2.89
C THR A 46 -2.32 5.86 -1.78
N HIS A 47 -2.51 5.41 -0.53
CA HIS A 47 -1.85 5.96 0.64
C HIS A 47 -1.57 4.87 1.66
N LEU A 48 -0.53 5.10 2.47
CA LEU A 48 -0.28 4.35 3.69
C LEU A 48 -0.38 5.28 4.91
N GLY A 49 -0.85 4.72 6.02
CA GLY A 49 -0.82 5.34 7.34
C GLY A 49 -0.35 4.33 8.40
N TYR A 50 -0.11 4.81 9.61
CA TYR A 50 0.24 3.96 10.74
C TYR A 50 -0.40 4.47 12.04
N CYS A 51 -0.46 3.60 13.05
CA CYS A 51 -0.74 3.96 14.42
C CYS A 51 0.28 3.21 15.29
N ASP A 52 1.15 3.97 15.95
CA ASP A 52 2.16 3.39 16.83
C ASP A 52 1.49 2.74 18.05
N PRO A 53 2.05 1.63 18.56
CA PRO A 53 3.34 1.07 18.18
C PRO A 53 3.29 0.08 17.01
N SER A 54 2.12 -0.40 16.57
CA SER A 54 2.08 -1.66 15.81
C SER A 54 1.06 -1.80 14.68
N LEU A 55 0.29 -0.77 14.32
CA LEU A 55 -0.72 -0.87 13.26
C LEU A 55 -0.30 -0.12 12.00
N ILE A 56 -0.54 -0.73 10.84
CA ILE A 56 -0.42 -0.13 9.50
C ILE A 56 -1.80 -0.08 8.85
N ARG A 57 -2.07 1.02 8.14
CA ARG A 57 -3.31 1.26 7.39
C ARG A 57 -2.97 1.39 5.91
N PHE A 58 -3.63 0.62 5.07
CA PHE A 58 -3.52 0.69 3.61
C PHE A 58 -4.82 1.25 3.04
N TYR A 59 -4.75 2.37 2.34
CA TYR A 59 -5.90 3.00 1.71
C TYR A 59 -5.84 2.82 0.21
N GLY A 60 -6.98 2.55 -0.40
CA GLY A 60 -7.03 2.33 -1.83
C GLY A 60 -8.42 2.28 -2.42
N THR A 61 -8.47 1.83 -3.67
CA THR A 61 -9.70 1.62 -4.42
C THR A 61 -9.74 0.21 -5.01
N LEU A 62 -10.91 -0.40 -4.97
CA LEU A 62 -11.21 -1.61 -5.73
C LEU A 62 -11.39 -1.28 -7.21
N GLU A 63 -11.42 -2.30 -8.07
CA GLU A 63 -11.66 -2.13 -9.52
C GLU A 63 -12.98 -1.41 -9.83
N ASN A 64 -14.00 -1.59 -8.98
CA ASN A 64 -15.29 -0.92 -9.11
C ASN A 64 -15.29 0.53 -8.58
N GLY A 65 -14.12 1.07 -8.19
CA GLY A 65 -13.97 2.42 -7.63
C GLY A 65 -14.34 2.56 -6.15
N SER A 66 -14.78 1.49 -5.49
CA SER A 66 -15.11 1.55 -4.05
C SER A 66 -13.86 1.81 -3.23
N LEU A 67 -13.95 2.77 -2.29
CA LEU A 67 -12.89 3.03 -1.32
C LEU A 67 -12.75 1.84 -0.38
N VAL A 68 -11.51 1.44 -0.13
CA VAL A 68 -11.18 0.39 0.82
C VAL A 68 -10.07 0.84 1.74
N GLU A 69 -10.17 0.37 2.97
CA GLU A 69 -9.14 0.51 3.98
C GLU A 69 -8.86 -0.86 4.58
N LEU A 70 -7.59 -1.22 4.64
CA LEU A 70 -7.13 -2.39 5.38
C LEU A 70 -6.26 -1.96 6.55
N ILE A 71 -6.52 -2.55 7.72
CA ILE A 71 -5.74 -2.36 8.93
C ILE A 71 -5.05 -3.68 9.28
N GLN A 72 -3.73 -3.66 9.50
CA GLN A 72 -2.95 -4.83 9.90
C GLN A 72 -1.98 -4.53 11.02
N HIS A 73 -1.73 -5.52 11.88
CA HIS A 73 -0.60 -5.50 12.81
C HIS A 73 0.71 -5.72 12.05
N VAL A 74 1.79 -5.03 12.43
CA VAL A 74 3.11 -5.12 11.77
C VAL A 74 3.66 -6.54 11.66
N SER A 75 3.35 -7.40 12.63
CA SER A 75 3.78 -8.82 12.62
C SER A 75 2.97 -9.72 11.67
N GLN A 76 1.86 -9.24 11.11
CA GLN A 76 0.94 -9.99 10.25
C GLN A 76 0.96 -9.50 8.80
N ILE A 77 1.89 -8.61 8.47
CA ILE A 77 1.97 -8.02 7.14
C ILE A 77 2.40 -9.10 6.15
N SER A 78 1.50 -9.43 5.22
CA SER A 78 1.76 -10.32 4.09
C SER A 78 0.98 -9.82 2.88
N PHE A 79 1.69 -9.16 1.97
CA PHE A 79 1.12 -8.68 0.73
C PHE A 79 2.11 -8.85 -0.42
N LEU A 80 1.55 -8.94 -1.62
CA LEU A 80 2.25 -9.02 -2.89
C LEU A 80 2.08 -7.70 -3.63
N LEU A 81 3.19 -7.13 -4.09
CA LEU A 81 3.16 -6.03 -5.06
C LEU A 81 3.03 -6.60 -6.46
N MET A 82 2.08 -6.07 -7.23
CA MET A 82 1.81 -6.51 -8.60
C MET A 82 1.70 -5.30 -9.52
N ALA A 83 2.17 -5.46 -10.75
CA ALA A 83 1.91 -4.52 -11.83
C ALA A 83 0.49 -4.77 -12.36
N VAL A 84 -0.34 -3.73 -12.40
CA VAL A 84 -1.68 -3.77 -13.00
C VAL A 84 -1.83 -2.63 -14.00
N LYS A 85 -2.66 -2.83 -15.02
CA LYS A 85 -2.92 -1.79 -16.00
C LYS A 85 -3.50 -0.55 -15.33
N ARG A 86 -3.05 0.61 -15.78
CA ARG A 86 -3.55 1.88 -15.28
C ARG A 86 -5.00 2.08 -15.68
N VAL A 87 -5.82 2.48 -14.71
CA VAL A 87 -7.23 2.83 -14.95
C VAL A 87 -7.33 4.12 -15.77
N ASN A 88 -6.41 5.07 -15.58
CA ASN A 88 -6.31 6.30 -16.37
C ASN A 88 -4.87 6.53 -16.86
N PRO A 89 -4.51 6.07 -18.07
CA PRO A 89 -3.15 6.22 -18.61
C PRO A 89 -2.80 7.66 -19.03
N ILE A 90 -3.79 8.56 -19.13
CA ILE A 90 -3.59 9.96 -19.54
C ILE A 90 -3.00 10.80 -18.39
N GLU A 91 -3.31 10.45 -17.14
CA GLU A 91 -2.70 11.13 -15.99
C GLU A 91 -1.24 10.70 -15.82
N PRO A 92 -0.36 11.53 -15.23
CA PRO A 92 0.95 11.05 -14.79
C PRO A 92 0.81 10.05 -13.64
N LYS A 93 1.75 9.11 -13.51
CA LYS A 93 1.82 8.23 -12.34
C LYS A 93 1.95 9.07 -11.07
N LYS A 94 1.08 8.82 -10.09
CA LYS A 94 1.15 9.49 -8.79
C LYS A 94 1.94 8.59 -7.84
N PRO A 95 3.01 9.10 -7.20
CA PRO A 95 3.72 8.32 -6.18
C PRO A 95 2.77 8.04 -5.01
N ILE A 96 2.99 6.92 -4.33
CA ILE A 96 2.17 6.55 -3.18
C ILE A 96 2.47 7.52 -2.03
N GLY A 97 1.42 8.23 -1.59
CA GLY A 97 1.50 9.28 -0.59
C GLY A 97 1.50 8.76 0.85
N PHE A 98 1.94 9.63 1.75
CA PHE A 98 1.97 9.37 3.20
C PHE A 98 0.89 10.18 3.92
N LEU A 99 0.07 9.51 4.72
CA LEU A 99 -0.82 10.16 5.69
C LEU A 99 -0.18 10.05 7.07
N SER A 100 0.67 11.01 7.45
CA SER A 100 0.97 11.24 8.87
C SER A 100 -0.27 11.80 9.53
N LYS A 101 -1.14 10.91 10.02
CA LYS A 101 -1.96 11.28 11.16
C LYS A 101 -1.24 10.79 12.40
N SER A 102 -0.36 11.63 12.90
CA SER A 102 -0.05 11.66 14.33
C SER A 102 -1.35 12.08 15.03
N GLU A 103 -2.16 11.10 15.41
CA GLU A 103 -3.13 11.26 16.50
C GLU A 103 -2.44 10.90 17.81
#